data_AF-A0A212JYT9-F1
#
_entry.id   AF-A0A212JYT9-F1
#
_cell.length_a   1.000
_cell.length_b   1.000
_cell.length_c   1.000
_cell.angle_alpha   90.00
_cell.angle_beta   90.00
_cell.angle_gamma   90.00
#
_symmetry.space_group_name_H-M   'P 1'
#
loop_
_entity.id
_entity.type
_entity.pdbx_description
1 polymer ?
#
loop_
_entity_poly.entity_id
_entity_poly.type
_entity_poly.pdbx_seq_one_letter_code
_entity_poly.pdbx_strand_id
1 'polypeptide(L)'
;MSDTSRKVFPVESVLALVVGKEGVDVKEIAGFVAGRSVACDTCAKAVGPFAAAWLARWYPKFADLNWVEGQSWDAFVNTGRSALGDNVSLTCMDGLTKALCDKVLNYLGETYASMAAQTAAAVALEDRVRALEPAEARAAALSKKVDELEAKIKTMNTDMGGLRKQVAEFQGKVAINHDELMMNIKDAIKDGLKGMVVGGVAAGAAAAAGDEAAPVAEESAVPDDFGFGASGANNDGFGF
;
A
#
# COMPACT_ATOMS: atom_id res chain seq x y z
N MET A 1 52.72 32.34 -2.17
CA MET A 1 52.15 32.93 -3.40
C MET A 1 52.09 31.82 -4.43
N SER A 2 50.94 31.21 -4.66
CA SER A 2 50.77 30.20 -5.71
C SER A 2 50.35 30.90 -6.98
N ASP A 3 51.09 30.68 -8.06
CA ASP A 3 50.86 31.23 -9.39
C ASP A 3 49.37 31.30 -9.74
N THR A 4 48.88 32.53 -9.92
CA THR A 4 47.54 32.78 -10.43
C THR A 4 47.53 32.39 -11.90
N SER A 5 47.41 31.09 -12.18
CA SER A 5 47.40 30.55 -13.55
C SER A 5 46.22 31.18 -14.30
N ARG A 6 46.53 32.17 -15.14
CA ARG A 6 45.56 32.79 -16.02
C ARG A 6 45.26 31.81 -17.14
N LYS A 7 44.00 31.76 -17.59
CA LYS A 7 43.60 30.96 -18.75
C LYS A 7 42.85 31.84 -19.73
N VAL A 8 43.13 31.63 -21.01
CA VAL A 8 42.54 32.40 -22.11
C VAL A 8 41.30 31.67 -22.61
N PHE A 9 40.21 32.41 -22.78
CA PHE A 9 38.95 31.91 -23.33
C PHE A 9 38.46 32.82 -24.46
N PRO A 10 37.73 32.27 -25.45
CA PRO A 10 37.04 33.08 -26.45
C PRO A 10 36.04 34.02 -25.77
N VAL A 11 36.01 35.29 -26.18
CA VAL A 11 35.13 36.30 -25.55
C VAL A 11 33.66 35.88 -25.62
N GLU A 12 33.25 35.19 -26.69
CA GLU A 12 31.90 34.67 -26.85
C GLU A 12 31.49 33.70 -25.74
N SER A 13 32.37 32.76 -25.39
CA SER A 13 32.12 31.80 -24.29
C SER A 13 32.07 32.51 -22.93
N VAL A 14 32.89 33.54 -22.74
CA VAL A 14 32.89 34.36 -21.52
C VAL A 14 31.59 35.15 -21.40
N LEU A 15 31.15 35.77 -22.48
CA LEU A 15 29.89 36.51 -22.51
C LEU A 15 28.70 35.58 -22.29
N ALA A 16 28.70 34.39 -22.90
CA ALA A 16 27.65 33.41 -22.67
C ALA A 16 27.52 33.02 -21.20
N LEU A 17 28.65 32.84 -20.49
CA LEU A 17 28.66 32.62 -19.05
C LEU A 17 28.12 33.83 -18.29
N VAL A 18 28.62 35.04 -18.58
CA VAL A 18 28.28 36.27 -17.86
C VAL A 18 26.79 36.59 -17.93
N VAL A 19 26.18 36.43 -19.12
CA VAL A 19 24.77 36.78 -19.35
C VAL A 19 23.82 35.60 -19.18
N GLY A 20 24.34 34.41 -18.85
CA GLY A 20 23.53 33.20 -18.70
C GLY A 20 22.90 32.71 -20.00
N LYS A 21 23.58 32.86 -21.14
CA LYS A 21 23.05 32.46 -22.45
C LYS A 21 22.79 30.95 -22.50
N GLU A 22 21.56 30.57 -22.83
CA GLU A 22 21.20 29.16 -23.01
C GLU A 22 21.76 28.57 -24.31
N GLY A 23 21.97 27.24 -24.32
CA GLY A 23 22.43 26.49 -25.49
C GLY A 23 23.93 26.62 -25.78
N VAL A 24 24.71 27.25 -24.89
CA VAL A 24 26.17 27.35 -24.98
C VAL A 24 26.80 26.56 -23.85
N ASP A 25 27.83 25.77 -24.17
CA ASP A 25 28.61 25.07 -23.16
C ASP A 25 29.51 26.05 -22.40
N VAL A 26 29.21 26.25 -21.13
CA VAL A 26 29.96 27.10 -20.20
C VAL A 26 30.65 26.30 -19.10
N LYS A 27 30.65 24.97 -19.18
CA LYS A 27 31.15 24.06 -18.13
C LYS A 27 32.61 24.29 -17.81
N GLU A 28 33.45 24.35 -18.83
CA GLU A 28 34.89 24.52 -18.67
C GLU A 28 35.23 25.88 -18.03
N ILE A 29 34.64 26.95 -18.54
CA ILE A 29 34.90 28.31 -18.05
C ILE A 29 34.33 28.52 -16.65
N ALA A 30 33.11 28.06 -16.36
CA ALA A 30 32.52 28.13 -15.03
C ALA A 30 33.35 27.34 -14.01
N GLY A 31 33.79 26.13 -14.38
CA GLY A 31 34.65 25.31 -13.53
C GLY A 31 36.02 25.92 -13.27
N PHE A 32 36.66 26.45 -14.31
CA PHE A 32 37.94 27.15 -14.17
C PHE A 32 37.81 28.38 -13.27
N VAL A 33 36.84 29.26 -13.55
CA VAL A 33 36.66 30.50 -12.79
C VAL A 33 36.30 30.20 -11.33
N ALA A 34 35.38 29.28 -11.08
CA ALA A 34 35.03 28.86 -9.71
C ALA A 34 36.13 27.98 -9.05
N GLY A 35 37.15 27.56 -9.80
CA GLY A 35 38.23 26.72 -9.31
C GLY A 35 37.76 25.33 -8.86
N ARG A 36 36.71 24.77 -9.48
CA ARG A 36 36.10 23.48 -9.12
C ARG A 36 35.79 22.64 -10.34
N SER A 37 35.78 21.32 -10.15
CA SER A 37 35.29 20.40 -11.17
C SER A 37 33.77 20.49 -11.28
N VAL A 38 33.26 20.58 -12.50
CA VAL A 38 31.83 20.59 -12.80
C VAL A 38 31.48 19.27 -13.47
N ALA A 39 30.56 18.50 -12.89
CA ALA A 39 30.24 17.16 -13.39
C ALA A 39 29.35 17.18 -14.64
N CYS A 40 28.37 18.08 -14.67
CA CYS A 40 27.28 18.07 -15.64
C CYS A 40 26.89 19.49 -16.10
N ASP A 41 26.16 19.62 -17.19
CA ASP A 41 25.76 20.93 -17.74
C ASP A 41 24.79 21.66 -16.80
N THR A 42 23.89 20.93 -16.15
CA THR A 42 23.02 21.47 -15.09
C THR A 42 23.83 22.00 -13.91
N CYS A 43 24.91 21.29 -13.56
CA CYS A 43 25.85 21.69 -12.52
C CYS A 43 26.59 22.97 -12.94
N ALA A 44 26.93 23.11 -14.22
CA ALA A 44 27.53 24.32 -14.78
C ALA A 44 26.58 25.52 -14.65
N LYS A 45 25.27 25.32 -14.85
CA LYS A 45 24.27 26.37 -14.63
C LYS A 45 24.18 26.82 -13.16
N ALA A 46 24.38 25.92 -12.20
CA ALA A 46 24.42 26.28 -10.77
C ALA A 46 25.71 27.03 -10.38
N VAL A 47 26.85 26.66 -10.98
CA VAL A 47 28.15 27.29 -10.73
C VAL A 47 28.30 28.62 -11.49
N GLY A 48 27.68 28.72 -12.66
CA GLY A 48 27.82 29.83 -13.59
C GLY A 48 27.58 31.22 -12.99
N PRO A 49 26.51 31.43 -12.21
CA PRO A 49 26.25 32.72 -11.55
C PRO A 49 27.38 33.18 -10.62
N PHE A 50 28.01 32.26 -9.88
CA PHE A 50 29.14 32.60 -9.02
C PHE A 50 30.36 33.01 -9.85
N ALA A 51 30.63 32.27 -10.94
CA ALA A 51 31.69 32.61 -11.87
C ALA A 51 31.43 33.97 -12.56
N ALA A 52 30.21 34.22 -13.04
CA ALA A 52 29.81 35.49 -13.63
C ALA A 52 29.96 36.66 -12.65
N ALA A 53 29.53 36.50 -11.40
CA ALA A 53 29.69 37.53 -10.36
C ALA A 53 31.16 37.84 -10.07
N TRP A 54 32.03 36.83 -10.05
CA TRP A 54 33.48 37.03 -9.94
C TRP A 54 34.04 37.82 -11.13
N LEU A 55 33.61 37.48 -12.34
CA LEU A 55 34.04 38.18 -13.55
C LEU A 55 33.58 39.64 -13.55
N ALA A 56 32.32 39.91 -13.17
CA ALA A 56 31.81 41.27 -13.06
C ALA A 56 32.59 42.10 -12.03
N ARG A 57 33.06 41.49 -10.93
CA ARG A 57 33.88 42.16 -9.91
C ARG A 57 35.27 42.54 -10.42
N TRP A 58 35.95 41.66 -11.16
CA TRP A 58 37.35 41.87 -11.57
C TRP A 58 37.52 42.49 -12.94
N TYR A 59 36.51 42.35 -13.79
CA TYR A 59 36.48 42.89 -15.14
C TYR A 59 35.16 43.67 -15.32
N PRO A 60 35.06 44.90 -14.75
CA PRO A 60 33.81 45.66 -14.71
C PRO A 60 33.18 45.91 -16.08
N LYS A 61 33.97 45.91 -17.16
CA LYS A 61 33.48 45.99 -18.53
C LYS A 61 32.43 44.92 -18.87
N PHE A 62 32.46 43.75 -18.22
CA PHE A 62 31.41 42.75 -18.40
C PHE A 62 30.06 43.19 -17.85
N ALA A 63 30.03 44.02 -16.81
CA ALA A 63 28.80 44.59 -16.27
C ALA A 63 28.19 45.65 -17.20
N ASP A 64 29.01 46.32 -18.01
CA ASP A 64 28.54 47.30 -19.00
C ASP A 64 27.92 46.63 -20.25
N LEU A 65 28.29 45.38 -20.51
CA LEU A 65 27.80 44.59 -21.65
C LEU A 65 26.46 43.91 -21.28
N ASN A 66 25.40 44.70 -21.32
CA ASN A 66 24.06 44.21 -20.98
C ASN A 66 23.44 43.40 -22.13
N TRP A 67 23.01 42.17 -21.83
CA TRP A 67 22.22 41.37 -22.76
C TRP A 67 20.75 41.83 -22.72
N VAL A 68 20.24 42.29 -23.86
CA VAL A 68 18.83 42.63 -24.02
C VAL A 68 18.13 41.46 -24.71
N GLU A 69 17.08 40.94 -24.08
CA GLU A 69 16.31 39.83 -24.65
C GLU A 69 15.73 40.21 -26.02
N GLY A 70 15.92 39.33 -27.01
CA GLY A 70 15.51 39.56 -28.40
C GLY A 70 16.55 40.25 -29.28
N GLN A 71 17.68 40.72 -28.75
CA GLN A 71 18.77 41.22 -29.61
C GLN A 71 19.52 40.06 -30.30
N SER A 72 20.23 40.37 -31.40
CA SER A 72 21.08 39.39 -32.08
C SER A 72 22.27 38.98 -31.21
N TRP A 73 22.48 37.67 -31.06
CA TRP A 73 23.65 37.13 -30.36
C TRP A 73 24.95 37.55 -31.02
N ASP A 74 25.06 37.43 -32.34
CA ASP A 74 26.26 37.83 -33.09
C ASP A 74 26.57 39.33 -32.94
N ALA A 75 25.54 40.19 -32.96
CA ALA A 75 25.70 41.62 -32.76
C ALA A 75 26.20 41.95 -31.34
N PHE A 76 25.67 41.25 -30.33
CA PHE A 76 26.12 41.39 -28.95
C PHE A 76 27.58 40.92 -28.78
N VAL A 77 27.92 39.75 -29.32
CA VAL A 77 29.29 39.21 -29.30
C VAL A 77 30.26 40.14 -30.02
N ASN A 78 29.88 40.73 -31.15
CA ASN A 78 30.71 41.70 -31.88
C ASN A 78 30.96 43.00 -31.08
N THR A 79 29.94 43.46 -30.34
CA THR A 79 30.12 44.56 -29.38
C THR A 79 31.13 44.17 -28.31
N GLY A 80 31.02 42.95 -27.76
CA GLY A 80 31.98 42.41 -26.79
C GLY A 80 33.40 42.29 -27.33
N ARG A 81 33.58 41.75 -28.55
CA ARG A 81 34.88 41.67 -29.25
C ARG A 81 35.50 43.05 -29.44
N SER A 82 34.69 44.05 -29.79
CA SER A 82 35.16 45.43 -29.95
C SER A 82 35.66 46.05 -28.64
N ALA A 83 35.05 45.67 -27.50
CA ALA A 83 35.38 46.23 -26.19
C ALA A 83 36.51 45.48 -25.45
N LEU A 84 36.66 44.18 -25.71
CA LEU A 84 37.48 43.25 -24.93
C LEU A 84 38.50 42.45 -25.76
N GLY A 85 38.42 42.49 -27.08
CA GLY A 85 39.17 41.63 -27.99
C GLY A 85 38.51 40.26 -28.20
N ASP A 86 39.09 39.45 -29.09
CA ASP A 86 38.55 38.12 -29.44
C ASP A 86 38.68 37.10 -28.30
N ASN A 87 39.68 37.28 -27.44
CA ASN A 87 40.00 36.38 -26.35
C ASN A 87 40.23 37.16 -25.06
N VAL A 88 39.81 36.60 -23.93
CA VAL A 88 39.98 37.20 -22.61
C VAL A 88 40.78 36.27 -21.71
N SER A 89 41.82 36.83 -21.08
CA SER A 89 42.62 36.14 -20.08
C SER A 89 41.97 36.27 -18.69
N LEU A 90 41.44 35.17 -18.17
CA LEU A 90 40.71 35.12 -16.91
C LEU A 90 41.56 34.55 -15.76
N THR A 91 41.18 34.92 -14.55
CA THR A 91 41.72 34.38 -13.29
C THR A 91 40.62 33.63 -12.56
N CYS A 92 40.97 32.49 -11.96
CA CYS A 92 40.07 31.81 -11.04
C CYS A 92 39.82 32.65 -9.76
N MET A 93 38.78 32.28 -9.03
CA MET A 93 38.48 32.85 -7.71
C MET A 93 39.67 32.70 -6.77
N ASP A 94 39.89 33.72 -5.95
CA ASP A 94 40.85 33.63 -4.85
C ASP A 94 40.39 32.61 -3.79
N GLY A 95 41.32 32.20 -2.92
CA GLY A 95 41.04 31.14 -1.94
C GLY A 95 39.87 31.45 -1.01
N LEU A 96 39.69 32.71 -0.63
CA LEU A 96 38.59 33.13 0.25
C LEU A 96 37.24 33.07 -0.48
N THR A 97 37.14 33.65 -1.67
CA THR A 97 35.90 33.69 -2.44
C THR A 97 35.50 32.30 -2.90
N LYS A 98 36.48 31.49 -3.33
CA LYS A 98 36.27 30.08 -3.65
C LYS A 98 35.68 29.34 -2.46
N ALA A 99 36.27 29.47 -1.27
CA ALA A 99 35.78 28.78 -0.07
C ALA A 99 34.34 29.19 0.30
N LEU A 100 33.96 30.46 0.08
CA LEU A 100 32.58 30.92 0.27
C LEU A 100 31.63 30.32 -0.76
N CYS A 101 32.00 30.32 -2.04
CA CYS A 101 31.20 29.72 -3.10
C CYS A 101 31.04 28.21 -2.91
N ASP A 102 32.11 27.52 -2.53
CA ASP A 102 32.09 26.07 -2.27
C ASP A 102 31.15 25.72 -1.12
N LYS A 103 31.08 26.52 -0.05
CA LYS A 103 30.08 26.31 1.02
C LYS A 103 28.65 26.33 0.48
N VAL A 104 28.30 27.34 -0.33
CA VAL A 104 26.94 27.46 -0.89
C VAL A 104 26.64 26.33 -1.87
N LEU A 105 27.58 26.04 -2.78
CA LEU A 105 27.40 25.01 -3.80
C LEU A 105 27.37 23.61 -3.22
N ASN A 106 28.16 23.33 -2.17
CA ASN A 106 28.13 22.05 -1.47
C ASN A 106 26.82 21.90 -0.68
N TYR A 107 26.38 22.95 0.03
CA TYR A 107 25.09 22.94 0.71
C TYR A 107 23.93 22.67 -0.26
N LEU A 108 23.93 23.31 -1.43
CA LEU A 108 22.93 23.04 -2.48
C LEU A 108 23.00 21.60 -2.98
N GLY A 109 24.21 21.07 -3.20
CA GLY A 109 24.42 19.68 -3.62
C GLY A 109 23.93 18.65 -2.60
N GLU A 110 24.27 18.85 -1.32
CA GLU A 110 23.83 18.01 -0.21
C GLU A 110 22.31 18.07 -0.02
N THR A 111 21.71 19.25 -0.13
CA THR A 111 20.26 19.44 -0.03
C THR A 111 19.54 18.73 -1.17
N TYR A 112 20.04 18.84 -2.40
CA TYR A 112 19.48 18.12 -3.55
C TYR A 112 19.58 16.60 -3.38
N ALA A 113 20.73 16.09 -2.93
CA ALA A 113 20.92 14.67 -2.66
C ALA A 113 19.97 14.16 -1.56
N SER A 114 19.79 14.93 -0.49
CA SER A 114 18.83 14.64 0.58
C SER A 114 17.39 14.59 0.05
N MET A 115 17.00 15.58 -0.76
CA MET A 115 15.66 15.62 -1.36
C MET A 115 15.43 14.42 -2.31
N ALA A 116 16.41 14.05 -3.11
CA ALA A 116 16.32 12.87 -3.98
C ALA A 116 16.16 11.58 -3.17
N ALA A 117 16.91 11.43 -2.07
CA ALA A 117 16.77 10.28 -1.17
C ALA A 117 15.40 10.24 -0.48
N GLN A 118 14.89 11.39 -0.02
CA GLN A 118 13.56 11.50 0.58
C GLN A 118 12.46 11.17 -0.44
N THR A 119 12.60 11.62 -1.68
CA THR A 119 11.64 11.32 -2.76
C THR A 119 11.60 9.81 -3.04
N ALA A 120 12.77 9.15 -3.11
CA ALA A 120 12.82 7.70 -3.28
C ALA A 120 12.21 6.95 -2.09
N ALA A 121 12.45 7.42 -0.86
CA ALA A 121 11.87 6.83 0.35
C ALA A 121 10.34 7.00 0.39
N ALA A 122 9.81 8.15 -0.06
CA ALA A 122 8.37 8.40 -0.15
C ALA A 122 7.70 7.43 -1.13
N VAL A 123 8.28 7.25 -2.33
CA VAL A 123 7.78 6.26 -3.32
C VAL A 123 7.77 4.84 -2.74
N ALA A 124 8.84 4.44 -2.05
CA ALA A 124 8.91 3.13 -1.41
C ALA A 124 7.87 2.96 -0.28
N LEU A 125 7.53 4.04 0.43
CA LEU A 125 6.48 4.03 1.45
C LEU A 125 5.09 3.91 0.81
N GLU A 126 4.82 4.66 -0.27
CA GLU A 126 3.57 4.59 -1.03
C GLU A 126 3.32 3.17 -1.56
N ASP A 127 4.35 2.50 -2.06
CA ASP A 127 4.24 1.11 -2.53
C ASP A 127 3.94 0.13 -1.38
N ARG A 128 4.54 0.33 -0.20
CA ARG A 128 4.23 -0.47 0.99
C ARG A 128 2.79 -0.26 1.46
N VAL A 129 2.31 0.98 1.47
CA VAL A 129 0.92 1.30 1.82
C VAL A 129 -0.02 0.58 0.86
N ARG A 130 0.21 0.69 -0.45
CA ARG A 130 -0.60 -0.01 -1.47
C ARG A 130 -0.59 -1.53 -1.30
N ALA A 131 0.54 -2.12 -0.88
CA ALA A 131 0.63 -3.55 -0.62
C ALA A 131 -0.15 -3.99 0.64
N LEU A 132 -0.35 -3.09 1.61
CA LEU A 132 -1.06 -3.37 2.86
C LEU A 132 -2.58 -3.16 2.76
N GLU A 133 -3.07 -2.33 1.83
CA GLU A 133 -4.51 -2.06 1.62
C GLU A 133 -5.38 -3.34 1.52
N PRO A 134 -4.98 -4.41 0.80
CA PRO A 134 -5.79 -5.64 0.74
C PRO A 134 -5.82 -6.39 2.07
N ALA A 135 -4.77 -6.31 2.88
CA ALA A 135 -4.71 -6.95 4.18
C ALA A 135 -5.61 -6.23 5.19
N GLU A 136 -5.62 -4.89 5.17
CA GLU A 136 -6.54 -4.08 5.97
C GLU A 136 -8.00 -4.36 5.59
N ALA A 137 -8.31 -4.45 4.29
CA ALA A 137 -9.65 -4.82 3.82
C ALA A 137 -10.07 -6.23 4.27
N ARG A 138 -9.14 -7.20 4.24
CA ARG A 138 -9.39 -8.55 4.76
C ARG A 138 -9.61 -8.56 6.27
N ALA A 139 -8.84 -7.78 7.04
CA ALA A 139 -9.01 -7.66 8.48
C ALA A 139 -10.38 -7.07 8.83
N ALA A 140 -10.81 -6.02 8.14
CA ALA A 140 -12.15 -5.44 8.31
C ALA A 140 -13.27 -6.44 7.97
N ALA A 141 -13.11 -7.20 6.88
CA ALA A 141 -14.07 -8.24 6.49
C ALA A 141 -14.15 -9.39 7.51
N LEU A 142 -13.00 -9.82 8.04
CA LEU A 142 -12.94 -10.84 9.09
C LEU A 142 -13.58 -10.35 10.40
N SER A 143 -13.34 -9.10 10.80
CA SER A 143 -13.97 -8.51 11.97
C SER A 143 -15.50 -8.58 11.88
N LYS A 144 -16.07 -8.20 10.73
CA LYS A 144 -17.51 -8.29 10.51
C LYS A 144 -18.04 -9.73 10.61
N LYS A 145 -17.30 -10.72 10.07
CA LYS A 145 -17.67 -12.13 10.21
C LYS A 145 -17.64 -12.61 11.65
N VAL A 146 -16.67 -12.14 12.45
CA VAL A 146 -16.61 -12.44 13.88
C VAL A 146 -17.85 -11.89 14.59
N ASP A 147 -18.22 -10.64 14.35
CA ASP A 147 -19.42 -10.03 14.93
C ASP A 147 -20.71 -10.80 14.54
N GLU A 148 -20.82 -11.20 13.28
CA GLU A 148 -21.93 -12.02 12.78
C GLU A 148 -21.98 -13.40 13.45
N LEU A 149 -20.84 -14.06 13.63
CA LEU A 149 -20.75 -15.36 14.31
C LEU A 149 -21.08 -15.24 15.80
N GLU A 150 -20.61 -14.19 16.48
CA GLU A 150 -20.96 -13.92 17.87
C GLU A 150 -22.48 -13.71 18.05
N ALA A 151 -23.11 -12.97 17.12
CA ALA A 151 -24.56 -12.80 17.13
C ALA A 151 -25.29 -14.14 16.96
N LYS A 152 -24.86 -14.97 16.00
CA LYS A 152 -25.43 -16.31 15.79
C LYS A 152 -25.28 -17.21 17.01
N ILE A 153 -24.13 -17.20 17.67
CA ILE A 153 -23.89 -17.97 18.89
C ILE A 153 -24.84 -17.52 20.01
N LYS A 154 -25.08 -16.22 20.17
CA LYS A 154 -26.05 -15.69 21.16
C LYS A 154 -27.48 -16.18 20.86
N THR A 155 -27.88 -16.16 19.59
CA THR A 155 -29.20 -16.70 19.17
C THR A 155 -29.28 -18.20 19.46
N MET A 156 -28.31 -18.99 19.01
CA MET A 156 -28.30 -20.45 19.24
C MET A 156 -28.32 -20.81 20.73
N ASN A 157 -27.62 -20.06 21.58
CA ASN A 157 -27.67 -20.28 23.02
C ASN A 157 -29.06 -20.00 23.61
N THR A 158 -29.76 -18.99 23.08
CA THR A 158 -31.14 -18.68 23.48
C THR A 158 -32.08 -19.80 23.04
N ASP A 159 -31.97 -20.25 21.79
CA ASP A 159 -32.77 -21.35 21.24
C ASP A 159 -32.53 -22.66 21.99
N MET A 160 -31.26 -23.00 22.28
CA MET A 160 -30.92 -24.14 23.15
C MET A 160 -31.56 -24.03 24.52
N GLY A 161 -31.57 -22.83 25.12
CA GLY A 161 -32.24 -22.58 26.39
C GLY A 161 -33.75 -22.83 26.31
N GLY A 162 -34.38 -22.39 25.21
CA GLY A 162 -35.80 -22.64 24.92
C GLY A 162 -36.11 -24.13 24.72
N LEU A 163 -35.33 -24.82 23.88
CA LEU A 163 -35.47 -26.26 23.65
C LEU A 163 -35.27 -27.07 24.94
N ARG A 164 -34.28 -26.71 25.78
CA ARG A 164 -34.10 -27.35 27.09
C ARG A 164 -35.32 -27.20 27.99
N LYS A 165 -35.99 -26.04 27.98
CA LYS A 165 -37.27 -25.86 28.71
C LYS A 165 -38.37 -26.74 28.15
N GLN A 166 -38.54 -26.79 26.83
CA GLN A 166 -39.53 -27.66 26.19
C GLN A 166 -39.28 -29.13 26.51
N VAL A 167 -38.03 -29.60 26.41
CA VAL A 167 -37.65 -30.97 26.77
C VAL A 167 -37.93 -31.24 28.25
N ALA A 168 -37.63 -30.30 29.14
CA ALA A 168 -37.97 -30.42 30.56
C ALA A 168 -39.49 -30.50 30.81
N GLU A 169 -40.32 -29.82 30.01
CA GLU A 169 -41.79 -29.94 30.10
C GLU A 169 -42.32 -31.32 29.67
N PHE A 170 -41.60 -32.02 28.77
CA PHE A 170 -41.91 -33.40 28.39
C PHE A 170 -41.31 -34.41 29.36
N GLN A 171 -40.14 -34.14 29.95
CA GLN A 171 -39.52 -34.94 30.99
C GLN A 171 -40.39 -34.90 32.27
N GLY A 172 -41.20 -35.94 32.46
CA GLY A 172 -42.19 -36.05 33.54
C GLY A 172 -43.63 -36.20 33.04
N LYS A 173 -43.96 -35.69 31.85
CA LYS A 173 -45.22 -35.98 31.14
C LYS A 173 -45.14 -37.24 30.28
N VAL A 174 -43.94 -37.65 29.87
CA VAL A 174 -43.66 -38.99 29.31
C VAL A 174 -43.56 -40.04 30.44
N ALA A 175 -44.18 -39.79 31.59
CA ALA A 175 -44.78 -40.89 32.32
C ALA A 175 -46.10 -41.18 31.60
N ILE A 176 -46.04 -41.96 30.50
CA ILE A 176 -47.26 -42.59 29.97
C ILE A 176 -47.77 -43.43 31.14
N ASN A 177 -48.82 -42.94 31.79
CA ASN A 177 -49.48 -43.67 32.84
C ASN A 177 -50.09 -44.89 32.13
N HIS A 178 -49.36 -46.00 32.17
CA HIS A 178 -49.66 -47.20 31.38
C HIS A 178 -51.11 -47.63 31.62
N ASP A 179 -51.61 -47.41 32.83
CA ASP A 179 -52.98 -47.66 33.23
C ASP A 179 -53.99 -46.75 32.51
N GLU A 180 -53.73 -45.44 32.39
CA GLU A 180 -54.62 -44.54 31.62
C GLU A 180 -54.59 -44.85 30.11
N LEU A 181 -53.42 -45.17 29.55
CA LEU A 181 -53.31 -45.58 28.15
C LEU A 181 -54.09 -46.88 27.91
N MET A 182 -53.94 -47.87 28.79
CA MET A 182 -54.66 -49.14 28.71
C MET A 182 -56.17 -48.98 28.95
N MET A 183 -56.58 -48.03 29.80
CA MET A 183 -57.98 -47.75 30.08
C MET A 183 -58.65 -47.05 28.89
N ASN A 184 -57.97 -46.06 28.28
CA ASN A 184 -58.44 -45.39 27.06
C ASN A 184 -58.50 -46.37 25.87
N ILE A 185 -57.51 -47.26 25.72
CA ILE A 185 -57.55 -48.33 24.71
C ILE A 185 -58.73 -49.27 24.98
N LYS A 186 -58.97 -49.69 26.23
CA LYS A 186 -60.12 -50.53 26.59
C LYS A 186 -61.47 -49.86 26.32
N ASP A 187 -61.62 -48.58 26.63
CA ASP A 187 -62.86 -47.85 26.40
C ASP A 187 -63.11 -47.61 24.91
N ALA A 188 -62.07 -47.30 24.13
CA ALA A 188 -62.17 -47.24 22.68
C ALA A 188 -62.58 -48.59 22.05
N ILE A 189 -62.01 -49.71 22.55
CA ILE A 189 -62.44 -51.06 22.16
C ILE A 189 -63.90 -51.30 22.57
N LYS A 190 -64.29 -50.95 23.80
CA LYS A 190 -65.64 -51.18 24.32
C LYS A 190 -66.68 -50.36 23.57
N ASP A 191 -66.42 -49.10 23.25
CA ASP A 191 -67.34 -48.27 22.47
C ASP A 191 -67.41 -48.69 20.99
N GLY A 192 -66.28 -49.13 20.41
CA GLY A 192 -66.27 -49.81 19.11
C GLY A 192 -67.11 -51.11 19.13
N LEU A 193 -67.04 -51.88 20.21
CA LEU A 193 -67.83 -53.11 20.40
C LEU A 193 -69.32 -52.82 20.61
N LYS A 194 -69.67 -51.75 21.33
CA LYS A 194 -71.07 -51.31 21.49
C LYS A 194 -71.66 -50.84 20.16
N GLY A 195 -70.87 -50.19 19.32
CA GLY A 195 -71.24 -49.88 17.94
C GLY A 195 -71.50 -51.14 17.10
N MET A 196 -70.79 -52.24 17.40
CA MET A 196 -70.95 -53.52 16.70
C MET A 196 -72.16 -54.36 17.18
N VAL A 197 -72.61 -54.21 18.43
CA VAL A 197 -73.69 -55.06 19.02
C VAL A 197 -75.11 -54.54 18.77
N VAL A 198 -75.30 -53.30 18.29
CA VAL A 198 -76.63 -52.80 17.84
C VAL A 198 -76.88 -53.06 16.34
N GLY A 199 -75.87 -53.53 15.61
CA GLY A 199 -76.00 -54.01 14.23
C GLY A 199 -75.95 -55.54 14.17
N GLY A 200 -77.02 -56.21 14.59
CA GLY A 200 -77.18 -57.62 14.25
C GLY A 200 -77.24 -57.79 12.73
N VAL A 201 -76.33 -58.60 12.17
CA VAL A 201 -76.60 -59.74 11.28
C VAL A 201 -75.35 -60.10 10.45
N ALA A 202 -75.01 -61.39 10.51
CA ALA A 202 -74.28 -62.21 9.53
C ALA A 202 -72.78 -61.90 9.31
N ALA A 203 -71.86 -62.74 9.79
CA ALA A 203 -71.49 -64.09 9.30
C ALA A 203 -70.37 -64.06 8.23
N GLY A 204 -69.42 -64.99 8.40
CA GLY A 204 -68.37 -65.33 7.44
C GLY A 204 -67.02 -64.75 7.85
N ALA A 205 -66.09 -65.57 8.37
CA ALA A 205 -65.13 -66.35 7.55
C ALA A 205 -64.14 -65.41 6.83
N ALA A 206 -62.82 -65.57 6.81
CA ALA A 206 -61.88 -66.61 7.16
C ALA A 206 -60.50 -65.90 7.13
N ALA A 207 -59.60 -66.19 8.07
CA ALA A 207 -58.33 -66.89 7.82
C ALA A 207 -57.48 -66.39 6.62
N ALA A 208 -56.34 -65.78 6.92
CA ALA A 208 -55.00 -65.99 6.33
C ALA A 208 -54.04 -64.98 6.99
N ALA A 209 -53.22 -65.35 7.97
CA ALA A 209 -51.94 -66.05 7.82
C ALA A 209 -51.04 -65.38 6.78
N GLY A 210 -50.06 -64.62 7.27
CA GLY A 210 -48.97 -64.01 6.53
C GLY A 210 -47.96 -63.48 7.55
N ASP A 211 -47.07 -64.37 7.98
CA ASP A 211 -45.97 -64.13 8.90
C ASP A 211 -44.79 -63.46 8.16
N GLU A 212 -43.87 -62.93 8.96
CA GLU A 212 -42.49 -62.50 8.66
C GLU A 212 -42.17 -61.06 8.18
N ALA A 213 -41.62 -60.33 9.17
CA ALA A 213 -40.28 -59.72 9.14
C ALA A 213 -40.07 -58.35 8.45
N ALA A 214 -39.94 -57.32 9.30
CA ALA A 214 -39.07 -56.15 9.11
C ALA A 214 -37.58 -56.61 8.95
N PRO A 215 -36.59 -55.82 8.45
CA PRO A 215 -36.35 -54.44 8.93
C PRO A 215 -35.59 -53.45 8.01
N VAL A 216 -35.29 -52.30 8.63
CA VAL A 216 -34.16 -51.34 8.43
C VAL A 216 -34.33 -50.19 7.44
N ALA A 217 -34.46 -49.01 8.03
CA ALA A 217 -34.21 -47.70 7.44
C ALA A 217 -32.70 -47.42 7.40
N GLU A 218 -32.18 -46.94 6.27
CA GLU A 218 -30.80 -46.46 6.18
C GLU A 218 -30.61 -45.12 6.91
N GLU A 219 -29.55 -45.08 7.70
CA GLU A 219 -29.06 -43.94 8.46
C GLU A 219 -28.42 -42.85 7.58
N SER A 220 -28.64 -41.62 8.00
CA SER A 220 -27.99 -40.40 7.52
C SER A 220 -26.45 -40.48 7.62
N ALA A 221 -25.76 -40.40 6.49
CA ALA A 221 -24.32 -40.18 6.46
C ALA A 221 -23.98 -38.71 6.79
N VAL A 222 -23.25 -38.49 7.88
CA VAL A 222 -22.58 -37.22 8.20
C VAL A 222 -21.27 -37.17 7.40
N PRO A 223 -20.92 -36.08 6.69
CA PRO A 223 -19.63 -35.99 6.02
C PRO A 223 -18.45 -35.85 7.01
N ASP A 224 -17.50 -36.79 6.93
CA ASP A 224 -16.27 -36.89 7.73
C ASP A 224 -15.16 -35.89 7.32
N ASP A 225 -15.50 -34.63 7.03
CA ASP A 225 -14.48 -33.62 6.67
C ASP A 225 -14.54 -32.37 7.55
N PHE A 226 -14.55 -32.58 8.86
CA PHE A 226 -14.15 -31.56 9.84
C PHE A 226 -12.64 -31.66 10.04
N GLY A 227 -11.89 -31.18 9.06
CA GLY A 227 -10.42 -31.15 9.06
C GLY A 227 -9.86 -30.22 10.13
N PHE A 228 -9.74 -30.70 11.37
CA PHE A 228 -8.73 -30.22 12.30
C PHE A 228 -7.40 -30.85 11.90
N GLY A 229 -6.54 -30.04 11.29
CA GLY A 229 -5.25 -30.44 10.74
C GLY A 229 -4.45 -31.29 11.72
N ALA A 230 -4.01 -32.44 11.21
CA ALA A 230 -3.12 -33.37 11.87
C ALA A 230 -1.88 -32.65 12.41
N SER A 231 -1.67 -32.82 13.70
CA SER A 231 -0.41 -32.60 14.40
C SER A 231 0.69 -33.45 13.75
N GLY A 232 1.59 -32.79 13.02
CA GLY A 232 2.72 -33.43 12.37
C GLY A 232 3.89 -32.46 12.22
N ALA A 233 4.70 -32.39 13.27
CA ALA A 233 6.11 -31.97 13.33
C ALA A 233 6.61 -31.02 12.22
N ASN A 234 6.75 -29.72 12.57
CA ASN A 234 8.03 -29.03 12.48
C ASN A 234 8.02 -27.85 13.46
N ASN A 235 9.00 -27.90 14.36
CA ASN A 235 9.34 -26.92 15.36
C ASN A 235 9.93 -25.69 14.65
N ASP A 236 9.25 -24.54 14.69
CA ASP A 236 9.86 -23.20 14.67
C ASP A 236 8.83 -22.10 14.97
N GLY A 237 8.91 -21.56 16.19
CA GLY A 237 8.78 -20.12 16.48
C GLY A 237 7.40 -19.46 16.44
N PHE A 238 6.65 -19.54 17.55
CA PHE A 238 5.74 -18.47 17.96
C PHE A 238 6.38 -17.71 19.13
N GLY A 239 6.93 -16.54 18.84
CA GLY A 239 7.25 -15.51 19.84
C GLY A 239 6.15 -14.44 19.82
N PHE A 240 5.44 -14.33 20.94
CA PHE A 240 4.82 -13.09 21.38
C PHE A 240 5.70 -12.48 22.45
#